data_AF-A0A3N5VN14-F1
#
_entry.id   AF-A0A3N5VN14-F1
#
_cell.length_a   1.000
_cell.length_b   1.000
_cell.length_c   1.000
_cell.angle_alpha   90.00
_cell.angle_beta   90.00
_cell.angle_gamma   90.00
#
_symmetry.space_group_name_H-M   'P 1'
#
loop_
_entity.id
_entity.type
_entity.pdbx_description
1 polymer ?
#
loop_
_entity_poly.entity_id
_entity_poly.type
_entity_poly.pdbx_seq_one_letter_code
_entity_poly.pdbx_strand_id
1 'polypeptide(L)'
;MPCWGDPTGRPFFIMMILRPNSERFTQRVSRSPSITATPVRASLFAAILILLSLSACSPASTPTPFRPPTVPALLIEPTFIIHPTQETIVIQSTPLPTIIPTVDPAECSNGLTFVEDLTIPDDTVITFGLVFGKQWLVQNSGTCHWNSDYRLKHIGGGTLGASEEIALYPARAGTQATLQIWFTAPFAEGVYESAWQAVGADGVAFGDPVYIRVVVQ
;
A
#
# COMPACT_ATOMS: atom_id res chain seq x y z
N MET A 1 23.61 -49.50 43.47
CA MET A 1 24.06 -48.68 44.61
C MET A 1 24.38 -47.30 44.08
N PRO A 2 24.12 -46.20 44.82
CA PRO A 2 22.95 -45.85 45.65
C PRO A 2 22.31 -44.54 45.10
N CYS A 3 21.03 -44.24 45.28
CA CYS A 3 20.34 -43.75 46.50
C CYS A 3 20.84 -42.40 47.02
N TRP A 4 19.88 -41.68 47.63
CA TRP A 4 19.88 -40.39 48.37
C TRP A 4 19.24 -39.26 47.54
N GLY A 5 18.02 -38.76 47.79
CA GLY A 5 17.31 -38.60 49.08
C GLY A 5 18.08 -37.56 49.90
N ASP A 6 17.60 -36.35 50.18
CA ASP A 6 16.34 -36.03 50.89
C ASP A 6 16.24 -34.47 51.04
N PRO A 7 15.53 -33.92 52.03
CA PRO A 7 14.22 -33.26 51.99
C PRO A 7 14.37 -31.72 52.04
N THR A 8 13.41 -30.93 51.57
CA THR A 8 12.40 -30.30 52.46
C THR A 8 11.60 -29.30 51.62
N GLY A 9 10.30 -29.16 51.89
CA GLY A 9 9.68 -27.83 51.80
C GLY A 9 8.64 -27.57 50.72
N ARG A 10 7.58 -28.40 50.65
CA ARG A 10 6.17 -28.00 50.45
C ARG A 10 5.77 -27.31 49.13
N PRO A 11 4.82 -27.89 48.36
CA PRO A 11 4.04 -27.08 47.42
C PRO A 11 3.07 -26.19 48.20
N PHE A 12 3.11 -24.87 47.98
CA PHE A 12 2.05 -23.95 48.39
C PHE A 12 0.78 -24.27 47.59
N PHE A 13 0.00 -25.22 48.09
CA PHE A 13 -1.42 -25.33 47.78
C PHE A 13 -2.12 -24.16 48.46
N ILE A 14 -2.31 -23.07 47.73
CA ILE A 14 -3.29 -22.05 48.09
C ILE A 14 -4.66 -22.67 47.82
N MET A 15 -5.17 -23.35 48.84
CA MET A 15 -6.57 -23.72 48.97
C MET A 15 -7.36 -22.43 49.21
N MET A 16 -7.79 -21.76 48.13
CA MET A 16 -8.85 -20.76 48.23
C MET A 16 -10.15 -21.49 48.54
N ILE A 17 -10.49 -21.48 49.83
CA ILE A 17 -11.76 -21.94 50.38
C ILE A 17 -12.87 -21.10 49.78
N LEU A 18 -13.71 -21.76 48.97
CA LEU A 18 -15.00 -21.26 48.53
C LEU A 18 -15.84 -20.86 49.75
N ARG A 19 -16.09 -19.57 49.92
CA ARG A 19 -17.18 -19.06 50.77
C ARG A 19 -18.42 -18.90 49.89
N PRO A 20 -19.49 -19.66 50.10
CA PRO A 20 -20.76 -19.37 49.47
C PRO A 20 -21.41 -18.21 50.25
N ASN A 21 -21.36 -16.99 49.69
CA ASN A 21 -22.17 -15.89 50.20
C ASN A 21 -23.60 -16.07 49.67
N SER A 22 -24.49 -16.54 50.54
CA SER A 22 -25.91 -16.65 50.27
C SER A 22 -26.60 -15.30 50.44
N GLU A 23 -26.57 -14.46 49.41
CA GLU A 23 -27.50 -13.33 49.34
C GLU A 23 -28.80 -13.79 48.70
N ARG A 24 -29.82 -13.93 49.55
CA ARG A 24 -31.21 -14.10 49.12
C ARG A 24 -31.68 -12.82 48.46
N PHE A 25 -31.50 -12.72 47.15
CA PHE A 25 -32.20 -11.73 46.35
C PHE A 25 -33.63 -12.23 46.12
N THR A 26 -34.58 -11.70 46.90
CA THR A 26 -36.01 -11.89 46.67
C THR A 26 -36.37 -11.42 45.25
N GLN A 27 -36.59 -12.38 44.36
CA GLN A 27 -37.09 -12.14 43.01
C GLN A 27 -38.55 -11.67 43.11
N ARG A 28 -38.76 -10.35 43.03
CA ARG A 28 -40.11 -9.77 42.91
C ARG A 28 -40.61 -10.11 41.50
N VAL A 29 -41.49 -11.10 41.38
CA VAL A 29 -42.21 -11.40 40.14
C VAL A 29 -43.08 -10.19 39.78
N SER A 30 -42.54 -9.30 38.94
CA SER A 30 -43.29 -8.21 38.35
C SER A 30 -44.09 -8.78 37.18
N ARG A 31 -45.39 -8.97 37.37
CA ARG A 31 -46.32 -9.25 36.27
C ARG A 31 -46.38 -8.00 35.39
N SER A 32 -45.78 -8.09 34.19
CA SER A 32 -45.94 -7.08 33.15
C SER A 32 -47.38 -7.11 32.63
N PRO A 33 -48.03 -5.96 32.38
CA PRO A 33 -49.35 -5.92 31.76
C PRO A 33 -49.24 -6.30 30.28
N SER A 34 -50.10 -7.22 29.86
CA SER A 34 -50.32 -7.57 28.47
C SER A 34 -50.84 -6.35 27.70
N ILE A 35 -49.99 -5.80 26.83
CA ILE A 35 -50.36 -4.73 25.90
C ILE A 35 -51.14 -5.38 24.75
N THR A 36 -52.46 -5.17 24.76
CA THR A 36 -53.36 -5.50 23.64
C THR A 36 -53.07 -4.52 22.50
N ALA A 37 -52.44 -5.00 21.44
CA ALA A 37 -52.20 -4.23 20.22
C ALA A 37 -53.50 -4.10 19.41
N THR A 38 -53.96 -2.88 19.18
CA THR A 38 -55.09 -2.57 18.28
C THR A 38 -54.62 -2.43 16.83
N PRO A 39 -55.36 -2.95 15.82
CA PRO A 39 -54.92 -2.97 14.44
C PRO A 39 -55.49 -1.79 13.66
N VAL A 40 -54.83 -0.62 13.70
CA VAL A 40 -55.28 0.54 12.90
C VAL A 40 -54.16 1.16 12.05
N ARG A 41 -52.88 0.82 12.27
CA ARG A 41 -51.74 1.48 11.59
C ARG A 41 -51.07 0.68 10.46
N ALA A 42 -51.54 -0.51 10.13
CA ALA A 42 -50.91 -1.37 9.13
C ALA A 42 -51.20 -0.96 7.67
N SER A 43 -52.28 -0.22 7.40
CA SER A 43 -52.72 0.05 6.01
C SER A 43 -52.00 1.21 5.30
N LEU A 44 -51.32 2.11 6.01
CA LEU A 44 -50.63 3.24 5.37
C LEU A 44 -49.19 2.92 4.94
N PHE A 45 -48.51 1.98 5.61
CA PHE A 45 -47.14 1.60 5.28
C PHE A 45 -47.04 0.66 4.06
N ALA A 46 -48.09 -0.13 3.79
CA ALA A 46 -48.11 -1.02 2.63
C ALA A 46 -48.21 -0.27 1.29
N ALA A 47 -48.85 0.90 1.25
CA ALA A 47 -49.01 1.68 0.02
C ALA A 47 -47.70 2.38 -0.43
N ILE A 48 -46.85 2.77 0.52
CA ILE A 48 -45.58 3.47 0.23
C ILE A 48 -44.50 2.51 -0.31
N LEU A 49 -44.50 1.24 0.13
CA LEU A 49 -43.58 0.21 -0.37
C LEU A 49 -43.89 -0.27 -1.79
N ILE A 50 -45.15 -0.15 -2.25
CA ILE A 50 -45.56 -0.58 -3.60
C ILE A 50 -45.16 0.47 -4.66
N LEU A 51 -45.15 1.76 -4.32
CA LEU A 51 -44.84 2.86 -5.25
C LEU A 51 -43.34 3.05 -5.56
N LEU A 52 -42.43 2.41 -4.81
CA LEU A 52 -40.98 2.49 -5.02
C LEU A 52 -40.41 1.42 -5.98
N SER A 53 -41.26 0.57 -6.56
CA SER A 53 -40.83 -0.60 -7.35
C SER A 53 -40.80 -0.43 -8.88
N LEU A 54 -41.10 0.76 -9.41
CA LEU A 54 -41.39 0.95 -10.85
C LEU A 54 -40.39 1.79 -11.67
N SER A 55 -39.19 2.14 -11.18
CA SER A 55 -38.23 2.93 -11.99
C SER A 55 -36.80 2.39 -12.04
N ALA A 56 -36.62 1.17 -12.54
CA ALA A 56 -35.29 0.69 -12.93
C ALA A 56 -35.36 -0.14 -14.21
N CYS A 57 -35.52 0.53 -15.34
CA CYS A 57 -35.24 -0.07 -16.65
C CYS A 57 -34.29 0.87 -17.40
N SER A 58 -33.00 0.79 -17.08
CA SER A 58 -31.96 1.40 -17.91
C SER A 58 -31.58 0.43 -19.04
N PRO A 59 -31.39 0.90 -20.28
CA PRO A 59 -30.96 0.03 -21.37
C PRO A 59 -29.53 -0.47 -21.12
N ALA A 60 -29.31 -1.77 -21.29
CA ALA A 60 -27.99 -2.38 -21.24
C ALA A 60 -27.13 -1.90 -22.41
N SER A 61 -25.91 -1.48 -22.13
CA SER A 61 -24.93 -1.12 -23.15
C SER A 61 -24.55 -2.36 -23.98
N THR A 62 -25.02 -2.42 -25.22
CA THR A 62 -24.62 -3.44 -26.19
C THR A 62 -23.10 -3.34 -26.45
N PRO A 63 -22.31 -4.41 -26.28
CA PRO A 63 -20.93 -4.41 -26.69
C PRO A 63 -20.86 -4.35 -28.22
N THR A 64 -20.28 -3.27 -28.76
CA THR A 64 -19.96 -3.20 -30.19
C THR A 64 -18.81 -4.17 -30.49
N PRO A 65 -18.93 -5.00 -31.54
CA PRO A 65 -17.83 -5.87 -31.94
C PRO A 65 -16.64 -5.03 -32.42
N PHE A 66 -15.49 -5.22 -31.78
CA PHE A 66 -14.22 -4.59 -32.14
C PHE A 66 -13.84 -5.00 -33.57
N ARG A 67 -13.80 -4.03 -34.50
CA ARG A 67 -13.20 -4.19 -35.83
C ARG A 67 -11.78 -3.63 -35.79
N PRO A 68 -10.73 -4.46 -35.88
CA PRO A 68 -9.36 -3.96 -35.98
C PRO A 68 -9.17 -3.17 -37.29
N PRO A 69 -8.37 -2.08 -37.28
CA PRO A 69 -8.07 -1.33 -38.49
C PRO A 69 -7.28 -2.23 -39.45
N THR A 70 -7.87 -2.52 -40.61
CA THR A 70 -7.17 -3.19 -41.70
C THR A 70 -6.33 -2.14 -42.42
N VAL A 71 -5.03 -2.11 -42.13
CA VAL A 71 -4.07 -1.28 -42.85
C VAL A 71 -3.86 -1.91 -44.23
N PRO A 72 -4.03 -1.16 -45.35
CA PRO A 72 -3.71 -1.67 -46.68
C PRO A 72 -2.23 -2.03 -46.76
N ALA A 73 -1.91 -3.25 -47.20
CA ALA A 73 -0.54 -3.61 -47.52
C ALA A 73 -0.08 -2.77 -48.72
N LEU A 74 0.93 -1.92 -48.53
CA LEU A 74 1.59 -1.21 -49.61
C LEU A 74 2.37 -2.23 -50.44
N LEU A 75 1.92 -2.48 -51.67
CA LEU A 75 2.69 -3.20 -52.68
C LEU A 75 3.88 -2.30 -53.08
N ILE A 76 5.06 -2.61 -52.55
CA ILE A 76 6.32 -2.00 -53.00
C ILE A 76 6.79 -2.81 -54.22
N GLU A 77 6.70 -2.21 -55.41
CA GLU A 77 7.36 -2.75 -56.59
C GLU A 77 8.88 -2.47 -56.52
N PRO A 78 9.74 -3.45 -56.83
CA PRO A 78 11.18 -3.26 -56.83
C PRO A 78 11.62 -2.47 -58.07
N THR A 79 11.89 -1.18 -57.89
CA THR A 79 12.52 -0.35 -58.94
C THR A 79 14.03 -0.60 -58.93
N PHE A 80 14.53 -1.35 -59.90
CA PHE A 80 15.96 -1.61 -60.08
C PHE A 80 16.63 -0.38 -60.74
N ILE A 81 17.21 0.51 -59.93
CA ILE A 81 18.02 1.64 -60.43
C ILE A 81 19.48 1.18 -60.53
N ILE A 82 19.92 0.88 -61.75
CA ILE A 82 21.33 0.67 -62.09
C ILE A 82 22.04 2.03 -62.17
N HIS A 83 22.70 2.43 -61.08
CA HIS A 83 23.61 3.56 -61.05
C HIS A 83 25.04 3.06 -61.37
N PRO A 84 25.78 3.68 -62.32
CA PRO A 84 27.15 3.29 -62.58
C PRO A 84 28.05 3.63 -61.38
N THR A 85 28.62 2.60 -60.76
CA THR A 85 29.59 2.75 -59.66
C THR A 85 30.93 3.21 -60.23
N GLN A 86 31.29 4.46 -59.95
CA GLN A 86 32.64 4.97 -60.22
C GLN A 86 33.57 4.51 -59.09
N GLU A 87 34.55 3.67 -59.44
CA GLU A 87 35.52 3.10 -58.52
C GLU A 87 36.46 4.20 -58.01
N THR A 88 36.18 4.71 -56.81
CA THR A 88 37.04 5.65 -56.09
C THR A 88 37.85 4.86 -55.08
N ILE A 89 39.16 4.79 -55.29
CA ILE A 89 40.08 4.19 -54.32
C ILE A 89 40.15 5.14 -53.11
N VAL A 90 39.40 4.82 -52.06
CA VAL A 90 39.45 5.51 -50.76
C VAL A 90 40.57 4.87 -49.95
N ILE A 91 41.63 5.62 -49.67
CA ILE A 91 42.70 5.19 -48.77
C ILE A 91 42.17 5.34 -47.35
N GLN A 92 41.54 4.28 -46.83
CA GLN A 92 40.96 4.25 -45.50
C GLN A 92 42.07 4.04 -44.46
N SER A 93 42.40 5.09 -43.70
CA SER A 93 43.21 4.95 -42.49
C SER A 93 42.46 4.05 -41.50
N THR A 94 43.06 2.94 -41.12
CA THR A 94 42.54 2.06 -40.06
C THR A 94 42.59 2.84 -38.74
N PRO A 95 41.45 3.17 -38.10
CA PRO A 95 41.52 3.76 -36.77
C PRO A 95 42.11 2.72 -35.83
N LEU A 96 43.18 3.10 -35.12
CA LEU A 96 43.71 2.38 -33.96
C LEU A 96 42.53 2.05 -33.02
N PRO A 97 42.48 0.88 -32.36
CA PRO A 97 41.41 0.58 -31.42
C PRO A 97 41.33 1.70 -30.37
N THR A 98 40.30 2.53 -30.48
CA THR A 98 39.89 3.41 -29.41
C THR A 98 39.45 2.51 -28.27
N ILE A 99 40.15 2.60 -27.15
CA ILE A 99 39.70 2.04 -25.89
C ILE A 99 38.40 2.77 -25.57
N ILE A 100 37.26 2.21 -26.01
CA ILE A 100 35.95 2.69 -25.57
C ILE A 100 35.95 2.40 -24.06
N PRO A 101 35.77 3.40 -23.18
CA PRO A 101 35.58 3.09 -21.78
C PRO A 101 34.38 2.14 -21.70
N THR A 102 34.63 0.92 -21.25
CA THR A 102 33.59 0.02 -20.78
C THR A 102 32.90 0.79 -19.66
N VAL A 103 31.74 1.38 -19.95
CA VAL A 103 30.92 2.02 -18.92
C VAL A 103 30.58 0.90 -17.96
N ASP A 104 31.23 0.92 -16.80
CA ASP A 104 30.90 0.04 -15.70
C ASP A 104 29.41 0.26 -15.40
N PRO A 105 28.56 -0.78 -15.43
CA PRO A 105 27.17 -0.69 -15.01
C PRO A 105 26.98 -0.14 -13.58
N ALA A 106 28.06 0.03 -12.81
CA ALA A 106 28.08 0.64 -11.48
C ALA A 106 28.04 2.19 -11.45
N GLU A 107 28.17 2.89 -12.57
CA GLU A 107 28.29 4.36 -12.60
C GLU A 107 26.93 5.08 -12.72
N CYS A 108 26.00 4.80 -11.81
CA CYS A 108 24.81 5.62 -11.65
C CYS A 108 24.65 6.08 -10.19
N SER A 109 24.01 7.22 -9.98
CA SER A 109 23.76 7.79 -8.66
C SER A 109 22.29 7.61 -8.29
N ASN A 110 22.05 7.12 -7.07
CA ASN A 110 20.71 7.03 -6.51
C ASN A 110 20.27 8.40 -5.99
N GLY A 111 19.04 8.81 -6.29
CA GLY A 111 18.49 10.07 -5.81
C GLY A 111 16.97 9.98 -5.75
N LEU A 112 16.40 10.46 -4.65
CA LEU A 112 14.97 10.64 -4.44
C LEU A 112 14.76 12.06 -3.93
N THR A 113 13.85 12.80 -4.56
CA THR A 113 13.45 14.12 -4.10
C THR A 113 11.97 14.12 -3.75
N PHE A 114 11.64 14.60 -2.56
CA PHE A 114 10.26 14.79 -2.16
C PHE A 114 9.61 15.92 -2.96
N VAL A 115 8.39 15.70 -3.46
CA VAL A 115 7.64 16.70 -4.23
C VAL A 115 6.50 17.29 -3.39
N GLU A 116 5.57 16.44 -2.95
CA GLU A 116 4.43 16.86 -2.13
C GLU A 116 3.76 15.70 -1.38
N ASP A 117 3.02 16.02 -0.33
CA ASP A 117 2.06 15.12 0.30
C ASP A 117 0.81 15.04 -0.57
N LEU A 118 0.49 13.84 -1.08
CA LEU A 118 -0.72 13.64 -1.88
C LEU A 118 -1.96 13.37 -1.02
N THR A 119 -1.75 12.84 0.19
CA THR A 119 -2.82 12.48 1.13
C THR A 119 -2.38 12.80 2.55
N ILE A 120 -3.35 12.88 3.48
CA ILE A 120 -3.13 13.04 4.93
C ILE A 120 -2.06 14.10 5.24
N PRO A 121 -2.44 15.39 5.21
CA PRO A 121 -1.58 16.48 5.69
C PRO A 121 -1.12 16.24 7.12
N ASP A 122 -0.03 16.89 7.50
CA ASP A 122 0.45 16.86 8.88
C ASP A 122 -0.63 17.35 9.85
N ASP A 123 -0.65 16.75 11.04
CA ASP A 123 -1.64 17.00 12.11
C ASP A 123 -3.08 16.62 11.76
N THR A 124 -3.29 15.82 10.72
CA THR A 124 -4.62 15.25 10.45
C THR A 124 -5.09 14.43 11.65
N VAL A 125 -6.34 14.65 12.06
CA VAL A 125 -7.00 13.89 13.13
C VAL A 125 -7.46 12.54 12.59
N ILE A 126 -7.02 11.46 13.24
CA ILE A 126 -7.32 10.07 12.86
C ILE A 126 -7.98 9.35 14.03
N THR A 127 -9.07 8.62 13.76
CA THR A 127 -9.77 7.81 14.76
C THR A 127 -8.94 6.58 15.17
N PHE A 128 -9.04 6.18 16.43
CA PHE A 128 -8.40 4.98 16.98
C PHE A 128 -8.58 3.74 16.11
N GLY A 129 -7.50 2.97 15.92
CA GLY A 129 -7.53 1.70 15.19
C GLY A 129 -7.78 1.81 13.69
N LEU A 130 -7.94 3.02 13.14
CA LEU A 130 -8.19 3.21 11.72
C LEU A 130 -6.98 2.74 10.91
N VAL A 131 -7.23 1.95 9.87
CA VAL A 131 -6.25 1.64 8.83
C VAL A 131 -6.39 2.68 7.72
N PHE A 132 -5.30 3.37 7.39
CA PHE A 132 -5.31 4.44 6.40
C PHE A 132 -4.02 4.42 5.56
N GLY A 133 -4.14 4.90 4.32
CA GLY A 133 -3.02 4.98 3.39
C GLY A 133 -2.46 6.40 3.32
N LYS A 134 -1.15 6.54 3.50
CA LYS A 134 -0.43 7.79 3.23
C LYS A 134 0.31 7.64 1.92
N GLN A 135 0.16 8.66 1.08
CA GLN A 135 0.78 8.80 -0.22
C GLN A 135 1.59 10.10 -0.30
N TRP A 136 2.77 9.98 -0.89
CA TRP A 136 3.65 11.09 -1.23
C TRP A 136 3.98 11.01 -2.72
N LEU A 137 4.07 12.16 -3.36
CA LEU A 137 4.66 12.28 -4.68
C LEU A 137 6.16 12.51 -4.50
N VAL A 138 6.95 11.70 -5.18
CA VAL A 138 8.41 11.80 -5.18
C VAL A 138 8.93 11.79 -6.62
N GLN A 139 10.13 12.31 -6.82
CA GLN A 139 10.85 12.21 -8.07
C GLN A 139 12.09 11.35 -7.90
N ASN A 140 12.34 10.45 -8.84
CA ASN A 140 13.66 9.85 -9.00
C ASN A 140 14.59 10.91 -9.61
N SER A 141 15.29 11.63 -8.75
CA SER A 141 16.25 12.68 -9.12
C SER A 141 17.66 12.13 -9.39
N GLY A 142 17.85 10.82 -9.25
CA GLY A 142 19.09 10.13 -9.59
C GLY A 142 19.24 9.82 -11.07
N THR A 143 20.34 9.16 -11.41
CA THR A 143 20.58 8.57 -12.73
C THR A 143 20.32 7.07 -12.77
N CYS A 144 20.23 6.40 -11.61
CA CYS A 144 19.82 5.00 -11.53
C CYS A 144 18.31 4.83 -11.71
N HIS A 145 17.89 3.74 -12.36
CA HIS A 145 16.50 3.30 -12.32
C HIS A 145 16.23 2.53 -11.03
N TRP A 146 15.17 2.89 -10.31
CA TRP A 146 14.72 2.08 -9.18
C TRP A 146 14.02 0.83 -9.71
N ASN A 147 14.51 -0.33 -9.30
CA ASN A 147 13.99 -1.64 -9.68
C ASN A 147 13.53 -2.42 -8.43
N SER A 148 13.30 -3.73 -8.57
CA SER A 148 12.85 -4.61 -7.49
C SER A 148 13.83 -4.78 -6.33
N ASP A 149 15.07 -4.30 -6.44
CA ASP A 149 16.11 -4.42 -5.41
C ASP A 149 16.14 -3.21 -4.47
N TYR A 150 15.40 -2.16 -4.80
CA TYR A 150 15.30 -0.93 -4.00
C TYR A 150 14.24 -1.08 -2.90
N ARG A 151 14.51 -0.45 -1.76
CA ARG A 151 13.68 -0.57 -0.56
C ARG A 151 13.35 0.80 0.02
N LEU A 152 12.28 0.86 0.80
CA LEU A 152 11.95 1.98 1.66
C LEU A 152 11.96 1.44 3.10
N LYS A 153 12.84 1.98 3.94
CA LYS A 153 13.07 1.51 5.31
C LYS A 153 12.60 2.53 6.33
N HIS A 154 11.98 2.05 7.40
CA HIS A 154 11.64 2.84 8.57
C HIS A 154 12.93 3.26 9.29
N ILE A 155 13.05 4.55 9.58
CA ILE A 155 14.25 5.13 10.22
C ILE A 155 13.96 5.84 11.55
N GLY A 156 12.69 6.05 11.91
CA GLY A 156 12.36 6.71 13.17
C GLY A 156 10.86 6.93 13.37
N GLY A 157 10.49 7.19 14.62
CA GLY A 157 9.09 7.23 15.04
C GLY A 157 8.52 5.84 15.28
N GLY A 158 7.19 5.73 15.22
CA GLY A 158 6.49 4.44 15.27
C GLY A 158 6.33 3.85 13.88
N THR A 159 6.38 2.52 13.77
CA THR A 159 6.03 1.84 12.51
C THR A 159 4.54 1.94 12.19
N LEU A 160 3.71 2.22 13.20
CA LEU A 160 2.24 2.37 13.09
C LEU A 160 1.62 1.19 12.31
N GLY A 161 2.06 -0.04 12.62
CA GLY A 161 1.55 -1.27 11.99
C GLY A 161 2.11 -1.58 10.60
N ALA A 162 2.94 -0.71 10.01
CA ALA A 162 3.66 -1.01 8.79
C ALA A 162 4.87 -1.95 9.05
N SER A 163 5.30 -2.69 8.02
CA SER A 163 6.55 -3.46 8.06
C SER A 163 7.75 -2.50 8.00
N GLU A 164 8.80 -2.73 8.79
CA GLU A 164 9.98 -1.86 8.86
C GLU A 164 10.71 -1.68 7.52
N GLU A 165 10.49 -2.57 6.57
CA GLU A 165 11.07 -2.51 5.23
C GLU A 165 10.06 -2.97 4.19
N ILE A 166 9.88 -2.15 3.15
CA ILE A 166 9.01 -2.46 2.01
C ILE A 166 9.73 -2.19 0.69
N ALA A 167 9.22 -2.73 -0.42
CA ALA A 167 9.75 -2.44 -1.73
C ALA A 167 9.54 -0.96 -2.09
N LEU A 168 10.57 -0.31 -2.63
CA LEU A 168 10.42 1.03 -3.21
C LEU A 168 9.67 0.91 -4.54
N TYR A 169 8.73 1.81 -4.81
CA TYR A 169 7.99 1.80 -6.06
C TYR A 169 8.96 2.02 -7.25
N PRO A 170 8.97 1.15 -8.27
CA PRO A 170 9.89 1.28 -9.39
C PRO A 170 9.68 2.58 -10.17
N ALA A 171 10.76 3.28 -10.49
CA ALA A 171 10.72 4.52 -11.26
C ALA A 171 11.98 4.69 -12.11
N ARG A 172 11.81 5.17 -13.34
CA ARG A 172 12.93 5.54 -14.19
C ARG A 172 13.57 6.84 -13.69
N ALA A 173 14.85 7.01 -13.99
CA ALA A 173 15.58 8.24 -13.70
C ALA A 173 14.85 9.44 -14.32
N GLY A 174 14.71 10.52 -13.56
CA GLY A 174 14.00 11.74 -13.94
C GLY A 174 12.47 11.69 -13.83
N THR A 175 11.87 10.52 -13.56
CA THR A 175 10.40 10.38 -13.49
C THR A 175 9.85 10.51 -12.07
N GLN A 176 8.58 10.89 -11.96
CA GLN A 176 7.87 10.93 -10.68
C GLN A 176 7.20 9.58 -10.40
N ALA A 177 7.06 9.27 -9.11
CA ALA A 177 6.39 8.10 -8.59
C ALA A 177 5.59 8.45 -7.33
N THR A 178 4.52 7.70 -7.10
CA THR A 178 3.74 7.79 -5.86
C THR A 178 4.19 6.69 -4.91
N LEU A 179 4.70 7.06 -3.75
CA LEU A 179 4.94 6.12 -2.66
C LEU A 179 3.66 5.99 -1.84
N GLN A 180 3.32 4.77 -1.43
CA GLN A 180 2.18 4.53 -0.54
C GLN A 180 2.56 3.57 0.58
N ILE A 181 2.21 3.94 1.81
CA ILE A 181 2.30 3.07 2.99
C ILE A 181 0.94 3.01 3.67
N TRP A 182 0.56 1.81 4.09
CA TRP A 182 -0.61 1.58 4.94
C TRP A 182 -0.20 1.60 6.40
N PHE A 183 -0.86 2.44 7.18
CA PHE A 183 -0.66 2.59 8.61
C PHE A 183 -1.94 2.21 9.37
N THR A 184 -1.77 1.86 10.64
CA THR A 184 -2.82 1.57 11.62
C THR A 184 -2.66 2.52 12.79
N ALA A 185 -3.67 3.35 13.05
CA ALA A 185 -3.68 4.26 14.18
C ALA A 185 -3.68 3.48 15.51
N PRO A 186 -2.83 3.86 16.49
CA PRO A 186 -2.87 3.27 17.82
C PRO A 186 -4.22 3.48 18.53
N PHE A 187 -4.48 2.67 19.57
CA PHE A 187 -5.66 2.81 20.44
C PHE A 187 -5.42 3.74 21.64
N ALA A 188 -4.37 4.57 21.57
CA ALA A 188 -4.02 5.53 22.59
C ALA A 188 -3.96 6.92 21.96
N GLU A 189 -4.53 7.91 22.65
CA GLU A 189 -4.50 9.30 22.20
C GLU A 189 -3.07 9.84 22.15
N GLY A 190 -2.78 10.71 21.17
CA GLY A 190 -1.47 11.33 21.06
C GLY A 190 -1.08 11.77 19.66
N VAL A 191 0.11 12.36 19.56
CA VAL A 191 0.74 12.70 18.28
C VAL A 191 1.68 11.58 17.90
N TYR A 192 1.55 11.08 16.67
CA TYR A 192 2.34 9.97 16.16
C TYR A 192 3.06 10.36 14.89
N GLU A 193 4.33 9.99 14.81
CA GLU A 193 5.20 10.22 13.66
C GLU A 193 5.77 8.89 13.15
N SER A 194 6.02 8.82 11.85
CA SER A 194 6.73 7.70 11.20
C SER A 194 7.57 8.22 10.04
N ALA A 195 8.87 7.95 10.05
CA ALA A 195 9.83 8.45 9.06
C ALA A 195 10.50 7.30 8.29
N TRP A 196 10.69 7.51 6.99
CA TRP A 196 11.10 6.49 6.03
C TRP A 196 12.16 7.00 5.07
N GLN A 197 13.13 6.15 4.74
CA GLN A 197 14.26 6.46 3.88
C GLN A 197 14.39 5.44 2.77
N ALA A 198 14.64 5.91 1.54
CA ALA A 198 14.93 5.02 0.43
C ALA A 198 16.34 4.40 0.59
N VAL A 199 16.47 3.13 0.23
CA VAL A 199 17.71 2.35 0.31
C VAL A 199 17.95 1.66 -1.02
N GLY A 200 19.17 1.82 -1.55
CA GLY A 200 19.59 1.27 -2.83
C GLY A 200 19.79 -0.24 -2.78
N ALA A 201 20.03 -0.84 -3.95
CA ALA A 201 20.34 -2.27 -4.07
C ALA A 201 21.63 -2.68 -3.33
N ASP A 202 22.53 -1.72 -3.12
CA ASP A 202 23.76 -1.81 -2.34
C ASP A 202 23.54 -1.71 -0.82
N GLY A 203 22.31 -1.47 -0.38
CA GLY A 203 21.96 -1.27 1.02
C GLY A 203 22.24 0.13 1.55
N VAL A 204 22.64 1.07 0.70
CA VAL A 204 22.98 2.45 1.10
C VAL A 204 21.72 3.34 1.04
N ALA A 205 21.49 4.10 2.10
CA ALA A 205 20.41 5.08 2.15
C ALA A 205 20.66 6.26 1.20
N PHE A 206 19.61 6.76 0.54
CA PHE A 206 19.73 7.88 -0.41
C PHE A 206 18.47 8.74 -0.48
N GLY A 207 18.64 9.99 -0.91
CA GLY A 207 17.55 10.94 -1.18
C GLY A 207 16.87 11.51 0.06
N ASP A 208 15.80 12.25 -0.16
CA ASP A 208 15.02 12.88 0.90
C ASP A 208 14.20 11.82 1.67
N PRO A 209 14.18 11.86 3.02
CA PRO A 209 13.25 11.04 3.78
C PRO A 209 11.81 11.53 3.58
N VAL A 210 10.85 10.61 3.65
CA VAL A 210 9.42 10.93 3.72
C VAL A 210 8.88 10.58 5.10
N TYR A 211 7.92 11.35 5.58
CA TYR A 211 7.34 11.12 6.90
C TYR A 211 5.84 11.40 6.94
N ILE A 212 5.22 10.92 8.00
CA ILE A 212 3.85 11.28 8.38
C ILE A 212 3.82 11.74 9.83
N ARG A 213 3.01 12.76 10.11
CA ARG A 213 2.59 13.13 11.47
C ARG A 213 1.06 13.20 11.57
N VAL A 214 0.46 12.47 12.51
CA VAL A 214 -0.98 12.45 12.76
C VAL A 214 -1.31 12.63 14.23
N VAL A 215 -2.52 13.14 14.50
CA VAL A 215 -3.09 13.22 15.85
C VAL A 215 -4.16 12.15 15.98
N VAL A 216 -4.03 11.27 16.96
CA VAL A 216 -5.01 10.20 17.20
C VAL A 216 -5.88 10.56 18.40
N GLN A 217 -7.20 10.55 18.20
CA GLN A 217 -8.24 10.83 19.20
C GLN A 217 -9.62 10.31 18.77
#